data_AF-A0A530GGC5-F1
#
_entry.id   AF-A0A530GGC5-F1
#
_cell.length_a   1.000
_cell.length_b   1.000
_cell.length_c   1.000
_cell.angle_alpha   90.00
_cell.angle_beta   90.00
_cell.angle_gamma   90.00
#
_symmetry.space_group_name_H-M   'P 1'
#
loop_
_entity.id
_entity.type
_entity.pdbx_description
1 polymer ?
#
loop_
_entity_poly.entity_id
_entity_poly.type
_entity_poly.pdbx_seq_one_letter_code
_entity_poly.pdbx_strand_id
1 'polypeptide(L)'
;ILIATGGRPAPHPALSGHEYCIFSNEAFDLKELPKAIMIEGGGYIAVEFANIFHGLGVDTTLVYRGREILSRFDMDLRRSLHETMEKKGIKILCPAVSEWVRKTPEGRLDVLLSSGQTLT
;
A
#
# COMPACT_ATOMS: atom_id res chain seq x y z
N ILE A 1 34.65 -12.08 12.08
CA ILE A 1 33.20 -12.39 12.22
C ILE A 1 32.47 -11.56 11.17
N LEU A 2 31.68 -12.19 10.29
CA LEU A 2 30.83 -11.50 9.30
C LEU A 2 29.37 -11.57 9.75
N ILE A 3 28.65 -10.44 9.75
CA ILE A 3 27.22 -10.39 10.07
C ILE A 3 26.48 -9.94 8.80
N ALA A 4 25.68 -10.85 8.22
CA ALA A 4 24.99 -10.67 6.94
C ALA A 4 23.54 -11.22 7.00
N THR A 5 22.78 -10.88 8.05
CA THR A 5 21.45 -11.44 8.35
C THR A 5 20.29 -10.81 7.57
N GLY A 6 20.55 -9.76 6.78
CA GLY A 6 19.52 -9.03 6.02
C GLY A 6 18.56 -8.23 6.90
N GLY A 7 17.37 -7.92 6.34
CA GLY A 7 16.30 -7.17 7.00
C GLY A 7 14.94 -7.90 6.92
N ARG A 8 13.93 -7.35 7.58
CA ARG A 8 12.55 -7.86 7.57
C ARG A 8 11.57 -6.70 7.47
N PRO A 9 10.34 -6.92 6.97
CA PRO A 9 9.29 -5.91 7.00
C PRO A 9 9.06 -5.39 8.42
N ALA A 10 8.83 -4.08 8.54
CA ALA A 10 8.54 -3.44 9.82
C ALA A 10 7.02 -3.34 9.99
N PRO A 11 6.43 -3.97 11.02
CA PRO A 11 5.02 -3.77 11.32
C PRO A 11 4.74 -2.32 11.73
N HIS A 12 3.47 -1.93 11.72
CA HIS A 12 2.98 -0.65 12.22
C HIS A 12 2.19 -0.81 13.53
N PRO A 13 2.82 -1.09 14.69
CA PRO A 13 2.10 -1.37 15.94
C PRO A 13 1.14 -0.27 16.41
N ALA A 14 1.40 0.98 16.01
CA ALA A 14 0.54 2.11 16.36
C ALA A 14 -0.75 2.19 15.51
N LEU A 15 -0.87 1.40 14.44
CA LEU A 15 -2.07 1.32 13.62
C LEU A 15 -3.00 0.27 14.25
N SER A 16 -4.19 0.70 14.66
CA SER A 16 -5.20 -0.23 15.17
C SER A 16 -5.62 -1.19 14.06
N GLY A 17 -5.61 -2.50 14.31
CA GLY A 17 -5.92 -3.51 13.32
C GLY A 17 -4.78 -3.89 12.36
N HIS A 18 -3.54 -3.45 12.62
CA HIS A 18 -2.38 -3.81 11.81
C HIS A 18 -2.15 -5.33 11.69
N GLU A 19 -2.66 -6.12 12.64
CA GLU A 19 -2.60 -7.59 12.62
C GLU A 19 -3.40 -8.23 11.47
N TYR A 20 -4.31 -7.48 10.84
CA TYR A 20 -5.05 -7.92 9.65
C TYR A 20 -4.29 -7.64 8.34
N CYS A 21 -3.24 -6.82 8.39
CA CYS A 21 -2.43 -6.47 7.23
C CYS A 21 -1.42 -7.57 6.90
N ILE A 22 -0.98 -7.58 5.65
CA ILE A 22 0.09 -8.44 5.15
C ILE A 22 1.28 -7.60 4.69
N PHE A 23 2.46 -8.20 4.57
CA PHE A 23 3.65 -7.54 4.02
C PHE A 23 3.97 -8.08 2.62
N SER A 24 5.04 -7.55 2.02
CA SER A 24 5.56 -8.01 0.75
C SER A 24 5.89 -9.50 0.71
N ASN A 25 6.17 -10.11 1.87
CA ASN A 25 6.44 -11.55 1.97
C ASN A 25 5.18 -12.35 1.64
N GLU A 26 4.08 -12.09 2.35
CA GLU A 26 2.85 -12.87 2.20
C GLU A 26 2.07 -12.50 0.93
N ALA A 27 2.33 -11.34 0.32
CA ALA A 27 1.71 -10.93 -0.94
C ALA A 27 1.95 -11.93 -2.09
N PHE A 28 3.08 -12.66 -2.07
CA PHE A 28 3.37 -13.71 -3.05
C PHE A 28 2.61 -15.03 -2.78
N ASP A 29 2.11 -15.21 -1.56
CA ASP A 29 1.47 -16.45 -1.11
C ASP A 29 -0.07 -16.36 -1.13
N LEU A 30 -0.62 -15.27 -1.66
CA LEU A 30 -2.07 -15.10 -1.82
C LEU A 30 -2.63 -16.22 -2.71
N LYS A 31 -3.53 -17.03 -2.14
CA LYS A 31 -4.16 -18.17 -2.84
C LYS A 31 -5.03 -17.72 -4.01
N GLU A 32 -5.64 -16.55 -3.88
CA GLU A 32 -6.53 -15.93 -4.86
C GLU A 32 -6.27 -14.42 -4.90
N LEU A 33 -6.49 -13.81 -6.05
CA LEU A 33 -6.40 -12.35 -6.18
C LEU A 33 -7.62 -11.70 -5.50
N PRO A 34 -7.41 -10.70 -4.63
CA PRO A 34 -8.52 -9.97 -4.05
C PRO A 34 -9.21 -9.12 -5.12
N LYS A 35 -10.48 -8.76 -4.90
CA LYS A 35 -11.21 -7.84 -5.80
C LYS A 35 -10.66 -6.41 -5.72
N ALA A 36 -10.22 -6.01 -4.54
CA ALA A 36 -9.62 -4.72 -4.27
C ALA A 36 -8.47 -4.85 -3.27
N ILE A 37 -7.48 -3.96 -3.35
CA ILE A 37 -6.35 -3.92 -2.41
C ILE A 37 -5.92 -2.49 -2.11
N MET A 38 -5.62 -2.23 -0.83
CA MET A 38 -4.95 -1.03 -0.38
C MET A 38 -3.48 -1.33 -0.08
N ILE A 39 -2.56 -0.61 -0.71
CA ILE A 39 -1.12 -0.69 -0.44
C ILE A 39 -0.72 0.52 0.42
N GLU A 40 -0.27 0.26 1.65
CA GLU A 40 0.22 1.31 2.55
C GLU A 40 1.71 1.54 2.38
N GLY A 41 2.10 2.74 1.93
CA GLY A 41 3.49 3.15 1.76
C GLY A 41 3.75 3.84 0.43
N GLY A 42 4.89 4.55 0.35
CA GLY A 42 5.34 5.26 -0.84
C GLY A 42 6.76 4.92 -1.26
N GLY A 43 7.30 3.78 -0.79
CA GLY A 43 8.59 3.26 -1.22
C GLY A 43 8.49 2.48 -2.54
N TYR A 44 9.62 2.04 -3.07
CA TYR A 44 9.66 1.28 -4.32
C TYR A 44 8.83 -0.02 -4.25
N ILE A 45 8.91 -0.77 -3.12
CA ILE A 45 8.11 -1.98 -2.91
C ILE A 45 6.59 -1.68 -3.05
N ALA A 46 6.11 -0.60 -2.43
CA ALA A 46 4.70 -0.23 -2.50
C ALA A 46 4.27 0.11 -3.94
N VAL A 47 5.11 0.86 -4.66
CA VAL A 47 4.87 1.25 -6.06
C VAL A 47 4.88 0.04 -7.00
N GLU A 48 5.81 -0.89 -6.79
CA GLU A 48 5.91 -2.15 -7.55
C GLU A 48 4.66 -3.00 -7.35
N PHE A 49 4.28 -3.30 -6.09
CA PHE A 49 3.09 -4.10 -5.81
C PHE A 49 1.80 -3.43 -6.28
N ALA A 50 1.69 -2.11 -6.18
CA ALA A 50 0.53 -1.40 -6.73
C ALA A 50 0.37 -1.62 -8.25
N ASN A 51 1.48 -1.60 -9.01
CA ASN A 51 1.44 -1.90 -10.45
C ASN A 51 1.18 -3.38 -10.72
N ILE A 52 1.74 -4.30 -9.93
CA ILE A 52 1.52 -5.75 -10.09
C ILE A 52 0.05 -6.09 -9.89
N PHE A 53 -0.55 -5.73 -8.76
CA PHE A 53 -1.95 -6.04 -8.47
C PHE A 53 -2.89 -5.38 -9.47
N HIS A 54 -2.65 -4.11 -9.82
CA HIS A 54 -3.44 -3.44 -10.83
C HIS A 54 -3.34 -4.11 -12.21
N GLY A 55 -2.12 -4.48 -12.63
CA GLY A 55 -1.91 -5.21 -13.89
C GLY A 55 -2.56 -6.59 -13.93
N LEU A 56 -2.82 -7.19 -12.76
CA LEU A 56 -3.57 -8.43 -12.59
C LEU A 56 -5.09 -8.21 -12.47
N GLY A 57 -5.58 -6.98 -12.62
CA GLY A 57 -7.00 -6.64 -12.64
C GLY A 57 -7.63 -6.33 -11.28
N VAL A 58 -6.82 -6.13 -10.23
CA VAL A 58 -7.29 -5.76 -8.89
C VAL A 58 -7.56 -4.25 -8.79
N ASP A 59 -8.70 -3.83 -8.22
CA ASP A 59 -8.95 -2.41 -7.89
C ASP A 59 -7.95 -1.97 -6.83
N THR A 60 -6.96 -1.16 -7.23
CA THR A 60 -5.75 -0.92 -6.45
C THR A 60 -5.69 0.53 -6.00
N THR A 61 -5.56 0.73 -4.69
CA THR A 61 -5.33 2.04 -4.07
C THR A 61 -4.00 2.05 -3.34
N LEU A 62 -3.14 3.03 -3.61
CA LEU A 62 -1.91 3.29 -2.86
C LEU A 62 -2.14 4.47 -1.91
N VAL A 63 -1.84 4.28 -0.62
CA VAL A 63 -1.99 5.29 0.43
C VAL A 63 -0.62 5.63 0.97
N TYR A 64 -0.27 6.93 0.98
CA TYR A 64 1.00 7.38 1.52
C TYR A 64 0.88 8.67 2.30
N ARG A 65 1.48 8.67 3.51
CA ARG A 65 1.51 9.84 4.41
C ARG A 65 2.30 11.03 3.88
N GLY A 66 3.23 10.78 2.97
CA GLY A 66 4.04 11.84 2.37
C GLY A 66 3.30 12.57 1.26
N ARG A 67 3.86 13.70 0.82
CA ARG A 67 3.27 14.52 -0.23
C ARG A 67 3.36 13.91 -1.63
N GLU A 68 4.28 12.98 -1.85
CA GLU A 68 4.56 12.39 -3.15
C GLU A 68 5.33 11.07 -2.97
N ILE A 69 5.00 10.03 -3.76
CA ILE A 69 5.63 8.70 -3.72
C ILE A 69 7.12 8.77 -4.05
N LEU A 70 7.86 7.70 -3.72
CA LEU A 70 9.30 7.57 -3.92
C LEU A 70 10.10 8.75 -3.35
N SER A 71 9.87 9.08 -2.08
CA SER A 71 10.35 10.32 -1.44
C SER A 71 11.85 10.63 -1.48
N ARG A 72 12.67 9.63 -1.82
CA ARG A 72 14.14 9.75 -1.94
C ARG A 72 14.64 9.85 -3.39
N PHE A 73 13.72 9.92 -4.36
CA PHE A 73 14.04 10.03 -5.78
C PHE A 73 13.85 11.47 -6.28
N ASP A 74 14.36 11.71 -7.49
CA ASP A 74 14.18 12.97 -8.21
C ASP A 74 12.70 13.33 -8.39
N MET A 75 12.38 14.62 -8.24
CA MET A 75 10.98 15.10 -8.24
C MET A 75 10.28 14.92 -9.59
N ASP A 76 10.99 15.08 -10.71
CA ASP A 76 10.38 14.98 -12.03
C ASP A 76 10.04 13.53 -12.35
N LEU A 77 10.93 12.60 -11.97
CA LEU A 77 10.66 11.15 -12.06
C LEU A 77 9.43 10.77 -11.24
N ARG A 78 9.35 11.26 -10.00
CA ARG A 78 8.26 10.95 -9.07
C ARG A 78 6.91 11.38 -9.63
N ARG A 79 6.80 12.62 -10.08
CA ARG A 79 5.57 13.17 -10.67
C ARG A 79 5.19 12.45 -11.95
N SER A 80 6.15 12.24 -12.85
CA SER A 80 5.89 11.52 -14.09
C SER A 80 5.38 10.10 -13.84
N LEU A 81 5.94 9.39 -12.84
CA LEU A 81 5.49 8.05 -12.48
C LEU A 81 4.12 8.07 -11.82
N HIS A 82 3.90 8.97 -10.87
CA HIS A 82 2.60 9.18 -10.20
C HIS A 82 1.49 9.37 -11.24
N GLU A 83 1.63 10.36 -12.12
CA GLU A 83 0.65 10.64 -13.17
C GLU A 83 0.44 9.45 -14.10
N THR A 84 1.50 8.69 -14.41
CA THR A 84 1.39 7.50 -15.25
C THR A 84 0.59 6.39 -14.57
N MET A 85 0.79 6.21 -13.26
CA MET A 85 0.05 5.22 -12.48
C MET A 85 -1.42 5.60 -12.35
N GLU A 86 -1.73 6.87 -12.10
CA GLU A 86 -3.13 7.35 -12.07
C GLU A 86 -3.80 7.22 -13.44
N LYS A 87 -3.09 7.55 -14.53
CA LYS A 87 -3.60 7.36 -15.91
C LYS A 87 -3.92 5.90 -16.24
N LYS A 88 -3.24 4.92 -15.60
CA LYS A 88 -3.56 3.50 -15.74
C LYS A 88 -4.82 3.11 -14.94
N GLY A 89 -5.20 3.89 -13.94
CA GLY A 89 -6.36 3.64 -13.08
C GLY A 89 -6.00 3.22 -11.65
N ILE A 90 -4.74 3.32 -11.24
CA ILE A 90 -4.33 3.12 -9.84
C ILE A 90 -4.72 4.38 -9.06
N LYS A 91 -5.50 4.24 -8.00
CA LYS A 91 -5.84 5.37 -7.11
C LYS A 91 -4.64 5.66 -6.21
N ILE A 92 -4.18 6.91 -6.14
CA ILE A 92 -3.06 7.31 -5.28
C ILE A 92 -3.53 8.40 -4.33
N LEU A 93 -3.46 8.13 -3.02
CA LEU A 93 -3.90 9.05 -1.97
C LEU A 93 -2.68 9.59 -1.21
N CYS A 94 -2.32 10.84 -1.51
CA CYS A 94 -1.20 11.56 -0.91
C CYS A 94 -1.59 13.03 -0.61
N PRO A 95 -1.32 13.56 0.59
CA PRO A 95 -0.99 12.83 1.82
C PRO A 95 -2.24 12.17 2.41
N ALA A 96 -2.12 10.92 2.86
CA ALA A 96 -3.17 10.22 3.61
C ALA A 96 -2.57 9.27 4.65
N VAL A 97 -3.23 9.14 5.80
CA VAL A 97 -2.80 8.31 6.93
C VAL A 97 -3.93 7.36 7.32
N SER A 98 -3.63 6.07 7.46
CA SER A 98 -4.55 5.07 8.00
C SER A 98 -4.72 5.28 9.51
N GLU A 99 -5.94 5.36 10.01
CA GLU A 99 -6.23 5.47 11.46
C GLU A 99 -6.53 4.11 12.09
N TRP A 100 -7.32 3.29 11.41
CA TRP A 100 -7.60 1.92 11.81
C TRP A 100 -7.92 1.04 10.61
N VAL A 101 -7.70 -0.26 10.80
CA VAL A 101 -8.14 -1.34 9.93
C VAL A 101 -9.12 -2.21 10.70
N ARG A 102 -10.26 -2.54 10.11
CA ARG A 102 -11.27 -3.37 10.75
C ARG A 102 -11.70 -4.49 9.82
N LYS A 103 -11.70 -5.71 10.33
CA LYS A 103 -12.29 -6.85 9.63
C LYS A 103 -13.81 -6.86 9.83
N THR A 104 -14.57 -6.95 8.74
CA THR A 104 -16.03 -7.08 8.77
C THR A 104 -16.44 -8.54 9.06
N PRO A 105 -17.69 -8.81 9.46
CA PRO A 105 -18.19 -10.17 9.64
C PRO A 105 -18.09 -11.04 8.37
N GLU A 106 -18.15 -10.42 7.18
CA GLU A 106 -18.02 -11.06 5.87
C GLU A 106 -16.57 -11.30 5.45
N GLY A 107 -15.60 -10.89 6.28
CA GLY A 107 -14.17 -11.13 6.06
C GLY A 107 -13.44 -10.06 5.24
N ARG A 108 -14.12 -8.99 4.81
CA ARG A 108 -13.51 -7.82 4.17
C ARG A 108 -12.74 -6.98 5.19
N LEU A 109 -11.78 -6.18 4.72
CA LEU A 109 -11.08 -5.19 5.53
C LEU A 109 -11.55 -3.79 5.14
N ASP A 110 -12.09 -3.04 6.10
CA ASP A 110 -12.37 -1.62 5.96
C ASP A 110 -11.22 -0.82 6.58
N VAL A 111 -10.82 0.28 5.95
CA VAL A 111 -9.74 1.16 6.43
C VAL A 111 -10.23 2.60 6.50
N LEU A 112 -10.15 3.21 7.69
CA LEU A 112 -10.42 4.65 7.85
C LEU A 112 -9.15 5.45 7.62
N LEU A 113 -9.26 6.47 6.77
CA LEU A 113 -8.21 7.45 6.55
C LEU A 113 -8.42 8.69 7.41
N SER A 114 -7.35 9.42 7.70
CA SER A 114 -7.37 10.70 8.43
C SER A 114 -8.21 11.80 7.77
N SER A 115 -8.65 11.60 6.52
CA SER A 115 -9.61 12.47 5.84
C SER A 115 -11.07 12.23 6.26
N GLY A 116 -11.34 11.18 7.02
CA GLY A 116 -12.69 10.69 7.32
C GLY A 116 -13.26 9.75 6.24
N GLN A 117 -12.52 9.51 5.15
CA GLN A 117 -12.91 8.55 4.11
C GLN A 117 -12.64 7.12 4.59
N THR A 118 -13.61 6.23 4.40
CA THR A 118 -13.42 4.78 4.57
C THR A 118 -13.21 4.12 3.21
N LEU A 119 -12.12 3.37 3.08
CA LEU A 119 -11.89 2.44 1.97
C LEU A 119 -12.42 1.06 2.36
N THR A 120 -13.09 0.39 1.42
CA THR A 120 -13.75 -0.92 1.61
C THR A 120 -13.31 -1.92 0.57
#